data_AF-A0A7Y3DMR5-F1
#
_entry.id   AF-A0A7Y3DMR5-F1
#
_cell.length_a   1.000
_cell.length_b   1.000
_cell.length_c   1.000
_cell.angle_alpha   90.00
_cell.angle_beta   90.00
_cell.angle_gamma   90.00
#
_symmetry.space_group_name_H-M   'P 1'
#
loop_
_entity.id
_entity.type
_entity.pdbx_description
1 polymer ?
#
loop_
_entity_poly.entity_id
_entity_poly.type
_entity_poly.pdbx_seq_one_letter_code
_entity_poly.pdbx_strand_id
1 'polypeptide(L)' 'LAILTTPKDSVKVRIYYFDGIMPGVVAIPRGLGHTAYDKFLADKGVNYNALCEAVEDPDTGLDAAWGIRAKLSKA' A
#
# COMPACT_ATOMS: atom_id res chain seq x y z
N LEU A 1 8.45 -5.63 12.65
CA LEU A 1 7.84 -5.79 11.30
C LEU A 1 6.39 -6.18 11.51
N ALA A 2 5.52 -5.80 10.59
CA ALA A 2 4.10 -6.11 10.63
C ALA A 2 3.64 -6.66 9.28
N ILE A 3 2.50 -7.34 9.28
CA ILE A 3 1.82 -7.76 8.06
C ILE A 3 0.68 -6.79 7.80
N LEU A 4 0.71 -6.17 6.62
CA LEU A 4 -0.37 -5.36 6.09
C LEU A 4 -1.17 -6.21 5.11
N THR A 5 -2.42 -6.47 5.45
CA THR A 5 -3.36 -7.27 4.65
C THR A 5 -4.43 -6.38 4.05
N THR A 6 -4.71 -6.58 2.78
CA THR A 6 -5.82 -6.01 2.01
C THR A 6 -6.64 -7.17 1.42
N PRO A 7 -7.83 -6.92 0.82
CA PRO A 7 -8.54 -7.95 0.08
C PRO A 7 -7.71 -8.60 -1.04
N LYS A 8 -6.79 -7.83 -1.65
CA LYS A 8 -5.97 -8.29 -2.77
C LYS A 8 -4.78 -9.14 -2.33
N ASP A 9 -4.01 -8.69 -1.35
CA ASP A 9 -2.77 -9.36 -0.92
C ASP A 9 -2.33 -8.97 0.51
N SER A 10 -1.35 -9.70 1.04
CA SER A 10 -0.69 -9.46 2.33
C SER A 10 0.82 -9.31 2.19
N VAL A 11 1.38 -8.21 2.71
CA VAL A 11 2.82 -7.93 2.60
C VAL A 11 3.44 -7.52 3.92
N LYS A 12 4.77 -7.74 4.04
CA LYS A 12 5.54 -7.35 5.21
C LYS A 12 5.96 -5.88 5.12
N VAL A 13 5.66 -5.10 6.16
CA VAL A 13 5.93 -3.66 6.21
C VAL A 13 6.68 -3.24 7.48
N ARG A 14 7.30 -2.06 7.42
CA ARG A 14 7.79 -1.33 8.59
C ARG A 14 6.72 -0.33 9.04
N ILE A 15 6.66 -0.07 10.34
CA ILE A 15 5.71 0.86 10.94
C ILE A 15 6.46 2.12 11.36
N TYR A 16 5.86 3.27 11.04
CA TYR A 16 6.22 4.56 11.59
C TYR A 16 4.97 5.17 12.22
N TYR A 17 5.05 5.53 13.50
CA TYR A 17 3.95 6.20 14.19
C TYR A 17 4.00 7.69 13.88
N PHE A 18 2.86 8.24 13.44
CA PHE A 18 2.75 9.63 13.06
C PHE A 18 1.36 10.16 13.42
N ASP A 19 1.31 11.15 14.32
CA ASP A 19 0.06 11.71 14.86
C ASP A 19 -0.73 12.51 13.82
N GLY A 20 -0.14 12.83 12.68
CA GLY A 20 -0.83 13.51 11.57
C GLY A 20 -1.74 12.61 10.73
N ILE A 21 -1.80 11.29 11.00
CA ILE A 21 -2.72 10.37 10.33
C ILE A 21 -3.98 10.19 11.18
N MET A 22 -5.14 10.28 10.53
CA MET A 22 -6.43 10.08 11.19
C MET A 22 -6.50 8.69 11.86
N PRO A 23 -7.05 8.59 13.10
CA PRO A 23 -7.28 7.31 13.73
C PRO A 23 -8.07 6.34 12.83
N GLY A 24 -7.63 5.09 12.78
CA GLY A 24 -8.23 4.05 11.92
C GLY A 24 -7.76 4.05 10.46
N VAL A 25 -6.87 4.97 10.07
CA VAL A 25 -6.28 5.01 8.73
C VAL A 25 -4.83 4.58 8.75
N VAL A 26 -4.42 3.83 7.72
CA VAL A 26 -3.01 3.54 7.43
C VAL A 26 -2.63 4.31 6.17
N ALA A 27 -1.59 5.15 6.27
CA ALA A 27 -0.99 5.78 5.11
C ALA A 27 0.20 4.96 4.60
N ILE A 28 0.28 4.74 3.29
CA ILE A 28 1.40 4.07 2.62
C ILE A 28 1.97 5.00 1.54
N PRO A 29 3.29 5.23 1.49
CA PRO A 29 3.90 6.02 0.43
C PRO A 29 3.84 5.26 -0.91
N ARG A 30 3.61 5.99 -2.00
CA ARG A 30 3.74 5.48 -3.37
C ARG A 30 5.17 5.70 -3.88
N GLY A 31 5.67 4.79 -4.73
CA GLY A 31 6.99 4.91 -5.38
C GLY A 31 8.06 3.89 -4.95
N LEU A 32 7.74 2.97 -4.05
CA LEU A 32 8.59 1.81 -3.71
C LEU A 32 8.15 0.55 -4.49
N GLY A 33 8.92 -0.53 -4.37
CA GLY A 33 8.62 -1.83 -4.98
C GLY A 33 9.03 -1.97 -6.45
N HIS A 34 10.00 -1.17 -6.90
CA HIS A 34 10.62 -1.35 -8.20
C HIS A 34 11.46 -2.64 -8.21
N THR A 35 11.45 -3.35 -9.33
CA THR A 35 12.26 -4.56 -9.55
C THR A 35 13.36 -4.36 -10.60
N ALA A 36 13.50 -3.12 -11.12
CA ALA A 36 14.38 -2.76 -12.22
C ALA A 36 15.06 -1.40 -11.98
N TYR A 37 15.70 -0.87 -13.03
CA TYR A 37 16.51 0.36 -13.07
C TYR A 37 17.91 0.18 -12.48
N ASP A 38 18.11 0.52 -11.21
CA ASP A 38 19.42 0.46 -10.57
C ASP A 38 19.30 0.00 -9.11
N LYS A 39 20.45 -0.22 -8.46
CA LYS A 39 20.52 -0.63 -7.06
C LYS A 39 19.92 0.39 -6.06
N PHE A 40 19.68 1.62 -6.49
CA PHE A 40 19.09 2.66 -5.66
C PHE A 40 17.56 2.64 -5.75
N LEU A 41 16.97 2.04 -6.78
CA LEU A 41 15.53 1.93 -6.95
C LEU A 41 15.02 0.50 -6.72
N ALA A 42 15.73 -0.51 -7.23
CA ALA A 42 15.31 -1.91 -7.18
C ALA A 42 15.29 -2.50 -5.77
N ASP A 43 14.36 -3.42 -5.53
CA ASP A 43 14.24 -4.27 -4.35
C ASP A 43 14.10 -3.52 -3.01
N LYS A 44 13.51 -2.32 -3.08
CA LYS A 44 13.22 -1.48 -1.91
C LYS A 44 11.73 -1.42 -1.62
N GLY A 45 11.36 -1.89 -0.43
CA GLY A 45 9.97 -1.83 0.03
C GLY A 45 9.03 -2.67 -0.84
N VAL A 46 7.76 -2.26 -0.90
CA VAL A 46 6.71 -2.96 -1.63
C VAL A 46 5.96 -1.99 -2.53
N ASN A 47 5.44 -2.48 -3.66
CA ASN A 47 4.64 -1.68 -4.57
C ASN A 47 3.22 -1.57 -4.01
N TYR A 48 2.75 -0.35 -3.75
CA TYR A 48 1.41 -0.13 -3.19
C TYR A 48 0.30 -0.67 -4.11
N ASN A 49 0.50 -0.67 -5.43
CA ASN A 49 -0.48 -1.22 -6.38
C ASN A 49 -0.67 -2.73 -6.23
N ALA A 50 0.28 -3.45 -5.61
CA ALA A 50 0.10 -4.86 -5.28
C ALA A 50 -0.96 -5.07 -4.18
N LEU A 51 -1.21 -4.05 -3.36
CA LEU A 51 -2.22 -4.04 -2.29
C LEU A 51 -3.54 -3.38 -2.72
N CYS A 52 -3.56 -2.70 -3.86
CA CYS A 52 -4.74 -2.02 -4.37
C CYS A 52 -5.45 -2.86 -5.44
N GLU A 53 -6.71 -3.21 -5.19
CA GLU A 53 -7.59 -3.73 -6.23
C GLU A 53 -8.01 -2.58 -7.15
N ALA A 54 -7.93 -2.80 -8.46
CA ALA A 54 -8.39 -1.82 -9.43
C ALA A 54 -9.91 -1.88 -9.47
N VAL A 55 -10.57 -0.78 -9.13
CA VAL A 55 -12.03 -0.67 -9.11
C VAL A 55 -12.41 0.50 -9.98
N GLU A 56 -13.07 0.22 -11.09
CA GLU A 56 -13.51 1.26 -12.01
C GLU A 56 -14.70 2.03 -11.41
N ASP A 57 -14.59 3.35 -11.42
CA ASP A 57 -15.71 4.26 -11.17
C ASP A 57 -16.67 4.24 -12.38
N PRO A 58 -17.92 3.78 -12.22
CA PRO A 58 -18.83 3.56 -13.35
C PRO A 58 -19.21 4.84 -14.10
N ASP A 59 -19.09 6.01 -13.47
CA ASP A 59 -19.47 7.28 -14.09
C ASP A 59 -18.34 7.88 -14.94
N THR A 60 -17.08 7.65 -14.57
CA THR A 60 -15.92 8.27 -15.23
C THR A 60 -15.01 7.28 -15.95
N GLY A 61 -15.10 5.98 -15.63
CA GLY A 61 -14.17 4.95 -16.10
C GLY A 61 -12.78 5.03 -15.45
N LEU A 62 -12.60 5.83 -14.40
CA LEU A 62 -11.32 5.98 -13.70
C LEU A 62 -11.15 4.93 -12.59
N ASP A 63 -9.89 4.59 -12.28
CA ASP A 63 -9.58 3.69 -11.17
C ASP A 63 -9.72 4.39 -9.80
N ALA A 64 -10.52 3.79 -8.92
CA ALA A 64 -10.72 4.23 -7.55
C ALA A 64 -9.49 3.90 -6.69
N ALA A 65 -8.49 4.78 -6.76
CA ALA A 65 -7.17 4.54 -6.17
C ALA A 65 -7.09 4.61 -4.63
N TRP A 66 -8.17 4.94 -3.90
CA TRP A 66 -8.16 5.20 -2.46
C TRP A 66 -9.30 4.49 -1.70
N GLY A 67 -9.16 4.35 -0.37
CA GLY A 67 -10.24 3.88 0.50
C GLY A 67 -10.30 2.37 0.72
N ILE A 68 -9.20 1.66 0.53
CA ILE A 68 -9.14 0.20 0.64
C ILE A 68 -9.13 -0.23 2.10
N ARG A 69 -9.93 -1.26 2.43
CA ARG A 69 -9.90 -1.87 3.75
C ARG A 69 -8.55 -2.55 3.98
N ALA A 70 -7.92 -2.20 5.10
CA ALA A 70 -6.64 -2.77 5.48
C ALA A 70 -6.67 -3.27 6.92
N LYS A 71 -5.88 -4.31 7.18
CA LYS A 71 -5.61 -4.82 8.52
C LYS A 71 -4.11 -4.86 8.74
N LEU A 72 -3.68 -4.36 9.89
CA LEU A 72 -2.31 -4.49 10.36
C LEU A 72 -2.26 -5.54 11.48
N SER A 73 -1.38 -6.51 11.38
CA SER A 73 -1.10 -7.48 12.44
C SER A 73 0.40 -7.56 12.73
N LYS A 74 0.75 -8.01 13.94
CA LYS A 74 2.13 -8.38 14.24
C LYS A 74 2.56 -9.50 13.27
N ALA A 75 3.79 -9.40 12.79
CA ALA A 75 4.40 -10.42 11.92
C ALA A 75 4.80 -11.67 12.70
#